data_AF-A0A819SZH6-F1
#
_entry.id   AF-A0A819SZH6-F1
#
_cell.length_a   1.000
_cell.length_b   1.000
_cell.length_c   1.000
_cell.angle_alpha   90.00
_cell.angle_beta   90.00
_cell.angle_gamma   90.00
#
_symmetry.space_group_name_H-M   'P 1'
#
loop_
_entity.id
_entity.type
_entity.pdbx_description
1 polymer ?
#
loop_
_entity_poly.entity_id
_entity_poly.type
_entity_poly.pdbx_seq_one_letter_code
_entity_poly.pdbx_strand_id
1 'polypeptide(L)'
;MSDSKHRHKSVLKKTDEELLTDDLTHQLALHTRQGHNKFLSESIIPLMLCFACPFFVRSIVFICDHCHGSIHEFLQRLLFDHTLTLKDVLENFFFFKWHWPSAIIIIGFLIYAIVMTMLLPGGEYHGPITDTGHIPIYRNNGFCYYIVSLIIFTILTVVLKLNNLSPTYIYDQWDVFLSTVSTFAFLLCFCVMIKGKYMPSTNDHRSSSNWLTDFYRGVELYPRIFNIDVKLITNCRYGMLSWALLSVIFCMKTFELYGYTDSALITCILTLVYLTKFFWWESGYMKTIDIIVDRAGFYLCWGCLVWVSGIYTLPSYFLVTHPKQLGFQLTILILTLGLLSIYINYDCDRQKIQVRSTHGKCLIWGKPAKIIRAKYRLLNGKESESILLASGYWVLSRHFHYIPELALAFLWTCPCGFQYILPYFYVIILFILLMHRAHRDDQRCRLKYGDAWIKYCDLTPWKVWPKIY
;
A
#
# COMPACT_ATOMS: atom_id res chain seq x y z
N MET A 1 -12.40 -74.62 -5.64
CA MET A 1 -11.14 -74.16 -5.03
C MET A 1 -10.44 -73.25 -6.03
N SER A 2 -10.23 -71.99 -5.61
CA SER A 2 -9.17 -71.03 -5.97
C SER A 2 -8.85 -70.84 -7.48
N ASP A 3 -9.02 -69.68 -8.11
CA ASP A 3 -8.59 -68.30 -7.84
C ASP A 3 -7.63 -67.81 -8.94
N SER A 4 -7.66 -66.50 -9.16
CA SER A 4 -6.72 -65.68 -9.94
C SER A 4 -6.90 -65.59 -11.48
N LYS A 5 -7.98 -64.92 -11.90
CA LYS A 5 -7.95 -64.01 -13.07
C LYS A 5 -8.32 -62.59 -12.62
N HIS A 6 -7.34 -61.83 -12.13
CA HIS A 6 -7.46 -60.39 -11.98
C HIS A 6 -6.11 -59.69 -12.25
N ARG A 7 -5.94 -59.16 -13.46
CA ARG A 7 -5.15 -57.95 -13.71
C ARG A 7 -6.10 -56.91 -14.31
N HIS A 8 -6.63 -56.06 -13.44
CA HIS A 8 -7.41 -54.89 -13.81
C HIS A 8 -6.54 -53.91 -14.60
N LYS A 9 -6.94 -53.66 -15.85
CA LYS A 9 -6.77 -52.36 -16.49
C LYS A 9 -7.75 -51.40 -15.81
N SER A 10 -7.25 -50.45 -15.02
CA SER A 10 -8.01 -49.28 -14.57
C SER A 10 -7.18 -48.04 -14.89
N VAL A 11 -7.22 -47.64 -16.17
CA VAL A 11 -6.88 -46.29 -16.59
C VAL A 11 -8.00 -45.41 -16.07
N LEU A 12 -7.69 -44.60 -15.05
CA LEU A 12 -8.58 -43.60 -14.46
C LEU A 12 -9.07 -42.65 -15.55
N LYS A 13 -10.36 -42.75 -15.87
CA LYS A 13 -11.15 -41.76 -16.60
C LYS A 13 -11.24 -40.52 -15.70
N LYS A 14 -10.42 -39.48 -15.96
CA LYS A 14 -10.73 -38.13 -15.47
C LYS A 14 -12.08 -37.73 -16.10
N THR A 15 -13.04 -37.37 -15.26
CA THR A 15 -14.35 -36.87 -15.70
C THR A 15 -14.17 -35.53 -16.41
N ASP A 16 -14.96 -35.28 -17.46
CA ASP A 16 -14.92 -34.04 -18.25
C ASP A 16 -15.14 -32.77 -17.39
N GLU A 17 -15.69 -32.89 -16.18
CA GLU A 17 -15.81 -31.82 -15.19
C GLU A 17 -14.47 -31.41 -14.55
N GLU A 18 -13.52 -32.33 -14.32
CA GLU A 18 -12.18 -31.98 -13.79
C GLU A 18 -11.33 -31.25 -14.84
N LEU A 19 -11.50 -31.60 -16.12
CA LEU A 19 -10.85 -30.90 -17.24
C LEU A 19 -11.42 -29.47 -17.42
N LEU A 20 -12.72 -29.26 -17.17
CA LEU A 20 -13.38 -27.96 -17.25
C LEU A 20 -12.98 -27.01 -16.10
N THR A 21 -12.72 -27.56 -14.90
CA THR A 21 -12.36 -26.78 -13.71
C THR A 21 -10.91 -26.30 -13.70
N ASP A 22 -9.98 -27.08 -14.26
CA ASP A 22 -8.61 -26.62 -14.51
C ASP A 22 -8.64 -25.49 -15.55
N ASP A 23 -9.50 -25.62 -16.57
CA ASP A 23 -9.67 -24.66 -17.65
C ASP A 23 -10.19 -23.29 -17.17
N LEU A 24 -11.09 -23.16 -16.19
CA LEU A 24 -11.64 -21.83 -15.82
C LEU A 24 -10.68 -20.95 -14.98
N THR A 25 -9.92 -21.56 -14.07
CA THR A 25 -8.94 -20.87 -13.21
C THR A 25 -7.63 -20.66 -13.95
N HIS A 26 -7.25 -21.64 -14.77
CA HIS A 26 -6.20 -21.48 -15.76
C HIS A 26 -6.63 -20.43 -16.79
N GLN A 27 -7.88 -20.37 -17.26
CA GLN A 27 -8.39 -19.32 -18.16
C GLN A 27 -8.45 -17.95 -17.52
N LEU A 28 -8.67 -17.79 -16.21
CA LEU A 28 -8.57 -16.49 -15.56
C LEU A 28 -7.12 -16.00 -15.41
N ALA A 29 -6.17 -16.92 -15.23
CA ALA A 29 -4.74 -16.62 -15.22
C ALA A 29 -4.11 -16.57 -16.64
N LEU A 30 -4.73 -17.26 -17.60
CA LEU A 30 -4.33 -17.37 -19.01
C LEU A 30 -4.99 -16.30 -19.86
N HIS A 31 -6.24 -15.87 -19.66
CA HIS A 31 -6.84 -14.80 -20.47
C HIS A 31 -6.17 -13.45 -20.23
N THR A 32 -5.47 -13.27 -19.10
CA THR A 32 -4.56 -12.12 -18.91
C THR A 32 -3.13 -12.38 -19.42
N ARG A 33 -2.77 -13.63 -19.75
CA ARG A 33 -1.41 -14.06 -20.16
C ARG A 33 -1.29 -14.60 -21.59
N GLN A 34 -2.38 -14.86 -22.28
CA GLN A 34 -2.40 -15.34 -23.66
C GLN A 34 -2.02 -14.17 -24.57
N GLY A 35 -0.71 -14.05 -24.81
CA GLY A 35 -0.11 -13.07 -25.69
C GLY A 35 1.13 -12.37 -25.12
N HIS A 36 1.40 -12.44 -23.81
CA HIS A 36 2.57 -11.78 -23.22
C HIS A 36 3.79 -12.70 -23.22
N ASN A 37 4.86 -12.26 -23.87
CA ASN A 37 6.16 -12.93 -23.87
C ASN A 37 6.60 -13.23 -22.42
N LYS A 38 6.73 -14.51 -22.06
CA LYS A 38 7.08 -14.95 -20.70
C LYS A 38 8.40 -14.34 -20.23
N PHE A 39 9.38 -14.22 -21.14
CA PHE A 39 10.65 -13.57 -20.86
C PHE A 39 10.48 -12.09 -20.48
N LEU A 40 9.63 -11.37 -21.21
CA LEU A 40 9.33 -9.96 -20.93
C LEU A 40 8.65 -9.79 -19.57
N SER A 41 7.61 -10.59 -19.29
CA SER A 41 6.78 -10.46 -18.09
C SER A 41 7.39 -11.02 -16.81
N GLU A 42 8.30 -12.00 -16.92
CA GLU A 42 8.93 -12.63 -15.75
C GLU A 42 10.36 -12.15 -15.50
N SER A 43 11.05 -11.59 -16.51
CA SER A 43 12.44 -11.14 -16.36
C SER A 43 12.62 -9.64 -16.64
N ILE A 44 12.30 -9.16 -17.84
CA ILE A 44 12.62 -7.78 -18.24
C ILE A 44 11.86 -6.76 -17.39
N ILE A 45 10.53 -6.89 -17.28
CA ILE A 45 9.70 -5.93 -16.53
C ILE A 45 10.10 -5.90 -15.04
N PRO A 46 10.20 -7.04 -14.34
CA PRO A 46 10.71 -7.06 -12.96
C PRO A 46 12.09 -6.40 -12.81
N LEU A 47 13.05 -6.72 -13.70
CA LEU A 47 14.39 -6.13 -13.65
C LEU A 47 14.32 -4.60 -13.80
N MET A 48 13.59 -4.15 -14.82
CA MET A 48 13.42 -2.73 -15.10
C MET A 48 12.83 -2.00 -13.91
N LEU A 49 11.82 -2.56 -13.24
CA LEU A 49 11.22 -1.94 -12.06
C LEU A 49 12.15 -1.94 -10.84
N CYS A 50 12.95 -3.00 -10.65
CA CYS A 50 13.97 -3.03 -9.59
C CYS A 50 15.02 -1.92 -9.75
N PHE A 51 15.33 -1.48 -10.96
CA PHE A 51 16.26 -0.37 -11.20
C PHE A 51 15.56 1.00 -11.28
N ALA A 52 14.42 1.06 -11.97
CA ALA A 52 13.71 2.31 -12.21
C ALA A 52 13.08 2.90 -10.94
N CYS A 53 12.55 2.07 -10.05
CA CYS A 53 11.90 2.57 -8.83
C CYS A 53 12.89 3.26 -7.87
N PRO A 54 14.05 2.67 -7.51
CA PRO A 54 15.06 3.37 -6.72
C PRO A 54 15.61 4.62 -7.39
N PHE A 55 15.90 4.55 -8.69
CA PHE A 55 16.32 5.71 -9.48
C PHE A 55 15.31 6.84 -9.35
N PHE A 56 14.04 6.53 -9.59
CA PHE A 56 12.97 7.52 -9.58
C PHE A 56 12.80 8.19 -8.20
N VAL A 57 12.81 7.40 -7.12
CA VAL A 57 12.72 7.94 -5.75
C VAL A 57 13.90 8.88 -5.44
N ARG A 58 15.12 8.51 -5.86
CA ARG A 58 16.32 9.35 -5.70
C ARG A 58 16.26 10.61 -6.56
N SER A 59 15.74 10.53 -7.78
CA SER A 59 15.54 11.69 -8.65
C SER A 59 14.61 12.72 -8.00
N ILE A 60 13.56 12.29 -7.31
CA ILE A 60 12.66 13.22 -6.62
C ILE A 60 13.37 14.01 -5.52
N VAL A 61 14.21 13.34 -4.72
CA VAL A 61 15.03 14.03 -3.71
C VAL A 61 15.96 15.04 -4.36
N PHE A 62 16.67 14.63 -5.43
CA PHE A 62 17.55 15.53 -6.16
C PHE A 62 16.81 16.73 -6.75
N ILE A 63 15.61 16.53 -7.30
CA ILE A 63 14.80 17.63 -7.84
C ILE A 63 14.44 18.62 -6.74
N CYS A 64 14.05 18.15 -5.55
CA CYS A 64 13.73 19.02 -4.41
C CYS A 64 14.94 19.78 -3.90
N ASP A 65 16.07 19.11 -3.70
CA ASP A 65 17.26 19.68 -3.04
C ASP A 65 18.12 20.53 -3.98
N HIS A 66 18.25 20.13 -5.25
CA HIS A 66 19.18 20.74 -6.19
C HIS A 66 18.54 21.49 -7.35
N CYS A 67 17.24 21.25 -7.62
CA CYS A 67 16.52 21.87 -8.73
C CYS A 67 15.28 22.66 -8.26
N HIS A 68 15.21 23.01 -6.98
CA HIS A 68 14.13 23.83 -6.40
C HIS A 68 12.73 23.30 -6.74
N GLY A 69 12.55 21.98 -6.84
CA GLY A 69 11.27 21.36 -7.20
C GLY A 69 10.95 21.32 -8.70
N SER A 70 11.79 21.88 -9.56
CA SER A 70 11.57 21.97 -11.01
C SER A 70 12.03 20.71 -11.75
N ILE A 71 11.07 19.96 -12.30
CA ILE A 71 11.37 18.83 -13.21
C ILE A 71 12.07 19.34 -14.48
N HIS A 72 11.72 20.53 -14.95
CA HIS A 72 12.34 21.11 -16.14
C HIS A 72 13.83 21.37 -15.93
N GLU A 73 14.19 21.99 -14.80
CA GLU A 73 15.59 22.25 -14.44
C GLU A 73 16.36 20.94 -14.26
N PHE A 74 15.74 19.93 -13.64
CA PHE A 74 16.34 18.60 -13.55
C PHE A 74 16.63 17.98 -14.91
N LEU A 75 15.69 18.03 -15.85
CA LEU A 75 15.91 17.52 -17.20
C LEU A 75 16.97 18.32 -17.94
N GLN A 76 17.02 19.64 -17.73
CA GLN A 76 18.06 20.48 -18.31
C GLN A 76 19.45 20.10 -17.80
N ARG A 77 19.59 19.93 -16.47
CA ARG A 77 20.85 19.51 -15.86
C ARG A 77 21.24 18.10 -16.31
N LEU A 78 20.30 17.16 -16.32
CA LEU A 78 20.60 15.76 -16.68
C LEU A 78 21.00 15.60 -18.16
N LEU A 79 20.42 16.38 -19.08
CA LEU A 79 20.62 16.21 -20.52
C LEU A 79 21.65 17.15 -21.12
N PHE A 80 21.82 18.35 -20.57
CA PHE A 80 22.60 19.43 -21.20
C PHE A 80 23.71 20.01 -20.33
N ASP A 81 23.79 19.66 -19.04
CA ASP A 81 24.90 20.11 -18.20
C ASP A 81 26.13 19.24 -18.46
N HIS A 82 27.09 19.79 -19.19
CA HIS A 82 28.35 19.12 -19.50
C HIS A 82 29.26 18.94 -18.28
N THR A 83 28.93 19.55 -17.13
CA THR A 83 29.68 19.39 -15.89
C THR A 83 29.25 18.17 -15.07
N LEU A 84 28.05 17.64 -15.30
CA LEU A 84 27.57 16.39 -14.68
C LEU A 84 28.24 15.21 -15.36
N THR A 85 29.22 14.62 -14.68
CA THR A 85 29.89 13.43 -15.20
C THR A 85 28.99 12.20 -15.07
N LEU A 86 29.25 11.16 -15.89
CA LEU A 86 28.58 9.87 -15.72
C LEU A 86 28.72 9.33 -14.28
N LYS A 87 29.86 9.60 -13.64
CA LYS A 87 30.11 9.24 -12.25
C LYS A 87 29.12 9.94 -11.31
N ASP A 88 28.87 11.23 -11.49
CA ASP A 88 27.91 11.99 -10.66
C ASP A 88 26.48 11.48 -10.85
N VAL A 89 26.09 11.13 -12.07
CA VAL A 89 24.77 10.54 -12.36
C VAL A 89 24.65 9.17 -11.67
N LEU A 90 25.68 8.33 -11.78
CA LEU A 90 25.67 7.03 -11.13
C LEU A 90 25.65 7.17 -9.60
N GLU A 91 26.46 8.05 -9.02
CA GLU A 91 26.51 8.27 -7.57
C GLU A 91 25.22 8.87 -7.00
N ASN A 92 24.56 9.76 -7.74
CA ASN A 92 23.35 10.40 -7.25
C ASN A 92 22.09 9.54 -7.42
N PHE A 93 22.04 8.66 -8.43
CA PHE A 93 20.79 7.96 -8.74
C PHE A 93 20.85 6.43 -8.70
N PHE A 94 22.02 5.83 -8.90
CA PHE A 94 22.14 4.38 -9.07
C PHE A 94 22.95 3.70 -7.97
N PHE A 95 23.99 4.34 -7.44
CA PHE A 95 24.80 3.77 -6.39
C PHE A 95 24.15 3.95 -5.02
N PHE A 96 24.15 2.85 -4.27
CA PHE A 96 23.68 2.81 -2.89
C PHE A 96 24.69 3.53 -1.99
N LYS A 97 24.30 4.69 -1.46
CA LYS A 97 25.06 5.42 -0.45
C LYS A 97 24.70 4.82 0.91
N TRP A 98 25.68 4.20 1.56
CA TRP A 98 25.51 3.66 2.90
C TRP A 98 25.95 4.65 3.96
N HIS A 99 25.12 4.85 4.99
CA HIS A 99 25.44 5.73 6.10
C HIS A 99 25.08 5.10 7.43
N TRP A 100 26.09 4.92 8.28
CA TRP A 100 25.97 4.20 9.55
C TRP A 100 24.96 4.82 10.52
N PRO A 101 24.92 6.15 10.76
CA PRO A 101 23.88 6.75 11.60
C PRO A 101 22.47 6.45 11.08
N SER A 102 22.24 6.55 9.77
CA SER A 102 20.95 6.22 9.17
C SER A 102 20.61 4.74 9.36
N ALA A 103 21.58 3.84 9.16
CA ALA A 103 21.41 2.40 9.38
C ALA A 103 21.03 2.08 10.83
N ILE A 104 21.67 2.73 11.81
CA ILE A 104 21.35 2.56 13.23
C ILE A 104 19.91 3.00 13.53
N ILE A 105 19.46 4.13 12.98
CA ILE A 105 18.08 4.60 13.13
C ILE A 105 17.09 3.59 12.54
N ILE A 106 17.37 3.07 11.33
CA ILE A 106 16.52 2.10 10.64
C ILE A 106 16.43 0.79 11.42
N ILE A 107 17.57 0.26 11.87
CA ILE A 107 17.63 -0.97 12.65
C ILE A 107 16.92 -0.78 14.00
N GLY A 108 17.17 0.34 14.69
CA GLY A 108 16.49 0.68 15.93
C GLY A 108 14.97 0.77 15.75
N PHE A 109 14.51 1.38 14.65
CA PHE A 109 13.10 1.47 14.33
C PHE A 109 12.47 0.12 13.97
N LEU A 110 13.20 -0.77 13.28
CA LEU A 110 12.74 -2.13 13.01
C LEU A 110 12.66 -2.98 14.28
N ILE A 111 13.67 -2.89 15.16
CA ILE A 111 13.64 -3.55 16.47
C ILE A 111 12.46 -3.05 17.28
N TYR A 112 12.25 -1.73 17.32
CA TYR A 112 11.09 -1.12 17.96
C TYR A 112 9.78 -1.68 17.39
N ALA A 113 9.63 -1.72 16.07
CA ALA A 113 8.44 -2.25 15.41
C ALA A 113 8.15 -3.70 15.81
N ILE A 114 9.18 -4.55 15.86
CA ILE A 114 9.10 -5.95 16.27
C ILE A 114 8.70 -6.06 17.75
N VAL A 115 9.48 -5.42 18.63
CA VAL A 115 9.31 -5.51 20.09
C VAL A 115 7.94 -4.99 20.52
N MET A 116 7.53 -3.81 20.03
CA MET A 116 6.25 -3.23 20.40
C MET A 116 5.06 -4.02 19.83
N THR A 117 5.21 -4.64 18.66
CA THR A 117 4.19 -5.55 18.13
C THR A 117 3.98 -6.76 19.05
N MET A 118 5.05 -7.26 19.70
CA MET A 118 4.97 -8.38 20.64
C MET A 118 4.45 -7.96 22.02
N LEU A 119 4.88 -6.81 22.53
CA LEU A 119 4.59 -6.36 23.89
C LEU A 119 3.19 -5.75 24.02
N LEU A 120 2.76 -4.91 23.08
CA LEU A 120 1.53 -4.13 23.24
C LEU A 120 0.28 -5.01 23.25
N PRO A 121 -0.70 -4.71 24.12
CA PRO A 121 -1.92 -5.49 24.22
C PRO A 121 -2.71 -5.44 22.91
N GLY A 122 -3.32 -6.57 22.54
CA GLY A 122 -4.19 -6.68 21.37
C GLY A 122 -4.79 -8.06 21.28
N GLY A 123 -6.07 -8.14 20.88
CA GLY A 123 -6.76 -9.40 20.68
C GLY A 123 -6.19 -10.16 19.47
N GLU A 124 -6.39 -11.47 19.46
CA GLU A 124 -6.09 -12.31 18.30
C GLU A 124 -7.05 -11.97 17.15
N TYR A 125 -6.50 -11.84 15.95
CA TYR A 125 -7.26 -11.63 14.74
C TYR A 125 -6.90 -12.69 13.70
N HIS A 126 -7.90 -13.44 13.28
CA HIS A 126 -7.78 -14.43 12.22
C HIS A 126 -8.03 -13.77 10.86
N GLY A 127 -7.01 -13.80 10.00
CA GLY A 127 -7.16 -13.43 8.60
C GLY A 127 -7.99 -14.46 7.81
N PRO A 128 -8.22 -14.20 6.51
CA PRO A 128 -8.97 -15.12 5.67
C PRO A 128 -8.22 -16.43 5.46
N ILE A 129 -8.98 -17.54 5.35
CA ILE A 129 -8.44 -18.84 5.01
C ILE A 129 -7.86 -18.83 3.59
N THR A 130 -6.69 -19.45 3.42
CA THR A 130 -5.98 -19.54 2.14
C THR A 130 -6.40 -20.80 1.39
N ASP A 131 -5.99 -20.89 0.12
CA ASP A 131 -6.27 -22.07 -0.71
C ASP A 131 -5.61 -23.35 -0.15
N THR A 132 -4.54 -23.21 0.63
CA THR A 132 -3.88 -24.33 1.32
C THR A 132 -4.51 -24.66 2.69
N GLY A 133 -5.54 -23.92 3.09
CA GLY A 133 -6.22 -24.09 4.38
C GLY A 133 -5.55 -23.38 5.55
N HIS A 134 -4.44 -22.65 5.33
CA HIS A 134 -3.79 -21.86 6.37
C HIS A 134 -4.66 -20.65 6.76
N ILE A 135 -4.68 -20.34 8.05
CA ILE A 135 -5.34 -19.15 8.60
C ILE A 135 -4.25 -18.29 9.24
N PRO A 136 -3.90 -17.14 8.66
CA PRO A 136 -2.88 -16.28 9.23
C PRO A 136 -3.42 -15.61 10.50
N ILE A 137 -2.65 -15.71 11.58
CA ILE A 137 -2.99 -15.16 12.89
C ILE A 137 -2.20 -13.87 13.12
N TYR A 138 -2.90 -12.80 13.44
CA TYR A 138 -2.33 -11.48 13.71
C TYR A 138 -2.71 -11.00 15.11
N ARG A 139 -1.92 -10.10 15.67
CA ARG A 139 -2.25 -9.38 16.89
C ARG A 139 -2.85 -8.03 16.53
N ASN A 140 -4.11 -7.81 16.90
CA ASN A 140 -4.82 -6.56 16.60
C ASN A 140 -4.45 -5.47 17.61
N ASN A 141 -3.22 -4.94 17.50
CA ASN A 141 -2.69 -3.89 18.36
C ASN A 141 -2.26 -2.63 17.59
N GLY A 142 -2.64 -2.47 16.32
CA GLY A 142 -2.16 -1.36 15.48
C GLY A 142 -2.50 0.02 15.99
N PHE A 143 -3.73 0.23 16.47
CA PHE A 143 -4.10 1.54 17.02
C PHE A 143 -3.31 1.88 18.30
N CYS A 144 -3.17 0.91 19.21
CA CYS A 144 -2.35 1.07 20.42
C CYS A 144 -0.89 1.34 20.05
N TYR A 145 -0.33 0.57 19.09
CA TYR A 145 1.01 0.76 18.55
C TYR A 145 1.21 2.17 18.01
N TYR A 146 0.27 2.68 17.24
CA TYR A 146 0.37 4.02 16.66
C TYR A 146 0.39 5.12 17.72
N ILE A 147 -0.57 5.12 18.65
CA ILE A 147 -0.65 6.15 19.70
C ILE A 147 0.58 6.11 20.61
N VAL A 148 0.99 4.92 21.07
CA VAL A 148 2.20 4.76 21.89
C VAL A 148 3.43 5.24 21.12
N SER A 149 3.54 4.95 19.82
CA SER A 149 4.66 5.42 18.99
C SER A 149 4.70 6.94 18.87
N LEU A 150 3.56 7.61 18.69
CA LEU A 150 3.51 9.08 18.64
C LEU A 150 3.89 9.71 19.99
N ILE A 151 3.45 9.13 21.11
CA ILE A 151 3.81 9.58 22.45
C ILE A 151 5.31 9.40 22.69
N ILE A 152 5.85 8.21 22.41
CA ILE A 152 7.28 7.93 22.54
C ILE A 152 8.10 8.85 21.64
N PHE A 153 7.68 9.06 20.39
CA PHE A 153 8.35 9.98 19.48
C PHE A 153 8.35 11.42 20.02
N THR A 154 7.25 11.88 20.61
CA THR A 154 7.15 13.20 21.24
C THR A 154 8.10 13.32 22.43
N ILE A 155 8.11 12.33 23.33
CA ILE A 155 9.02 12.30 24.49
C ILE A 155 10.48 12.28 24.01
N LEU A 156 10.80 11.41 23.06
CA LEU A 156 12.14 11.30 22.49
C LEU A 156 12.57 12.62 21.84
N THR A 157 11.67 13.29 21.14
CA THR A 157 11.94 14.62 20.55
C THR A 157 12.30 15.63 21.61
N VAL A 158 11.55 15.71 22.71
CA VAL A 158 11.85 16.62 23.83
C VAL A 158 13.22 16.29 24.43
N VAL A 159 13.48 15.01 24.73
CA VAL A 159 14.77 14.56 25.29
C VAL A 159 15.94 14.87 24.36
N LEU A 160 15.79 14.63 23.04
CA LEU A 160 16.82 14.96 22.06
C LEU A 160 17.10 16.46 22.06
N LYS A 161 16.06 17.31 22.02
CA LYS A 161 16.24 18.77 22.00
C LYS A 161 16.92 19.29 23.27
N LEU A 162 16.63 18.71 24.44
CA LEU A 162 17.35 19.04 25.69
C LEU A 162 18.85 18.72 25.63
N ASN A 163 19.26 17.79 24.77
CA ASN A 163 20.65 17.40 24.55
C ASN A 163 21.26 18.02 23.27
N ASN A 164 20.65 19.08 22.72
CA ASN A 164 21.06 19.73 21.46
C ASN A 164 21.04 18.80 20.23
N LEU A 165 20.23 17.75 20.26
CA LEU A 165 19.95 16.86 19.13
C LEU A 165 18.53 17.11 18.61
N SER A 166 18.25 16.75 17.35
CA SER A 166 16.90 16.87 16.79
C SER A 166 16.57 15.71 15.86
N PRO A 167 15.33 15.18 15.88
CA PRO A 167 14.88 14.21 14.88
C PRO A 167 14.85 14.81 13.46
N THR A 168 14.90 16.14 13.32
CA THR A 168 15.02 16.83 12.03
C THR A 168 16.35 16.55 11.32
N TYR A 169 17.33 15.95 12.00
CA TYR A 169 18.51 15.36 11.40
C TYR A 169 18.21 14.41 10.22
N ILE A 170 17.07 13.70 10.28
CA ILE A 170 16.65 12.81 9.18
C ILE A 170 16.40 13.60 7.89
N TYR A 171 15.85 14.82 7.98
CA TYR A 171 15.72 15.71 6.83
C TYR A 171 17.09 16.17 6.33
N ASP A 172 17.98 16.55 7.24
CA ASP A 172 19.32 17.06 6.88
C ASP A 172 20.17 15.99 6.15
N GLN A 173 19.88 14.72 6.39
CA GLN A 173 20.54 13.58 5.74
C GLN A 173 19.60 12.80 4.81
N TRP A 174 18.52 13.44 4.31
CA TRP A 174 17.41 12.74 3.66
C TRP A 174 17.84 11.89 2.46
N ASP A 175 18.67 12.45 1.57
CA ASP A 175 19.21 11.75 0.41
C ASP A 175 19.87 10.43 0.79
N VAL A 176 20.81 10.49 1.73
CA VAL A 176 21.61 9.35 2.16
C VAL A 176 20.80 8.40 3.05
N PHE A 177 19.87 8.93 3.85
CA PHE A 177 18.94 8.14 4.64
C PHE A 177 18.07 7.26 3.74
N LEU A 178 17.43 7.83 2.72
CA LEU A 178 16.57 7.09 1.80
C LEU A 178 17.36 6.06 0.98
N SER A 179 18.59 6.37 0.59
CA SER A 179 19.51 5.40 -0.04
C SER A 179 19.85 4.22 0.89
N THR A 180 20.08 4.50 2.17
CA THR A 180 20.35 3.47 3.19
C THR A 180 19.12 2.60 3.42
N VAL A 181 17.91 3.17 3.54
CA VAL A 181 16.65 2.41 3.65
C VAL A 181 16.45 1.53 2.41
N SER A 182 16.74 2.05 1.21
CA SER A 182 16.63 1.29 -0.04
C SER A 182 17.57 0.10 -0.05
N THR A 183 18.84 0.31 0.29
CA THR A 183 19.85 -0.76 0.39
C THR A 183 19.41 -1.83 1.39
N PHE A 184 18.95 -1.41 2.57
CA PHE A 184 18.43 -2.32 3.59
C PHE A 184 17.21 -3.11 3.07
N ALA A 185 16.28 -2.47 2.37
CA ALA A 185 15.11 -3.12 1.79
C ALA A 185 15.50 -4.15 0.73
N PHE A 186 16.50 -3.89 -0.11
CA PHE A 186 17.05 -4.88 -1.06
C PHE A 186 17.57 -6.12 -0.32
N LEU A 187 18.39 -5.91 0.72
CA LEU A 187 18.92 -7.01 1.55
C LEU A 187 17.80 -7.79 2.22
N LEU A 188 16.82 -7.11 2.82
CA LEU A 188 15.66 -7.74 3.44
C LEU A 188 14.88 -8.60 2.44
N CYS A 189 14.59 -8.08 1.25
CA CYS A 189 13.86 -8.81 0.20
C CYS A 189 14.64 -10.05 -0.24
N PHE A 190 15.97 -9.95 -0.34
CA PHE A 190 16.83 -11.09 -0.66
C PHE A 190 16.78 -12.14 0.45
N CYS A 191 16.91 -11.74 1.72
CA CYS A 191 16.80 -12.65 2.87
C CYS A 191 15.43 -13.33 2.93
N VAL A 192 14.33 -12.60 2.71
CA VAL A 192 12.97 -13.15 2.69
C VAL A 192 12.78 -14.13 1.53
N MET A 193 13.35 -13.86 0.36
CA MET A 193 13.33 -14.79 -0.77
C MET A 193 14.08 -16.10 -0.46
N ILE A 194 15.31 -16.01 0.07
CA ILE A 194 16.11 -17.17 0.46
C ILE A 194 15.36 -18.00 1.50
N LYS A 195 14.88 -17.34 2.55
CA LYS A 195 14.09 -17.98 3.60
C LYS A 195 12.84 -18.66 3.02
N GLY A 196 12.12 -18.04 2.08
CA GLY A 196 10.95 -18.65 1.46
C GLY A 196 11.25 -19.82 0.52
N LYS A 197 12.44 -19.86 -0.10
CA LYS A 197 12.89 -20.98 -0.94
C LYS A 197 13.27 -22.21 -0.12
N TYR A 198 13.98 -22.01 0.98
CA TYR A 198 14.62 -23.11 1.72
C TYR A 198 13.96 -23.43 3.06
N MET A 199 13.24 -22.48 3.66
CA MET A 199 12.63 -22.59 4.99
C MET A 199 11.25 -21.90 5.02
N PRO A 200 10.29 -22.31 4.18
CA PRO A 200 8.97 -21.71 4.16
C PRO A 200 8.24 -21.90 5.50
N SER A 201 7.53 -20.87 5.96
CA SER A 201 6.73 -20.89 7.19
C SER A 201 5.41 -21.63 7.02
N THR A 202 4.89 -21.67 5.80
CA THR A 202 3.57 -22.24 5.48
C THR A 202 3.60 -22.89 4.10
N ASN A 203 2.57 -23.68 3.79
CA ASN A 203 2.38 -24.24 2.46
C ASN A 203 1.96 -23.19 1.42
N ASP A 204 1.66 -21.95 1.82
CA ASP A 204 1.38 -20.82 0.93
C ASP A 204 2.67 -20.21 0.35
N HIS A 205 3.50 -21.06 -0.25
CA HIS A 205 4.73 -20.66 -0.90
C HIS A 205 4.79 -21.24 -2.32
N ARG A 206 5.45 -20.53 -3.23
CA ARG A 206 5.80 -21.08 -4.54
C ARG A 206 7.02 -20.36 -5.07
N SER A 207 8.01 -21.13 -5.45
CA SER A 207 9.24 -20.66 -6.05
C SER A 207 9.20 -20.93 -7.56
N SER A 208 9.85 -20.08 -8.34
CA SER A 208 10.10 -20.28 -9.76
C SER A 208 11.57 -20.61 -10.02
N SER A 209 11.88 -21.12 -11.22
CA SER A 209 13.26 -21.30 -11.67
C SER A 209 14.00 -19.98 -11.87
N ASN A 210 13.26 -18.87 -12.05
CA ASN A 210 13.82 -17.54 -12.23
C ASN A 210 13.95 -16.82 -10.88
N TRP A 211 15.19 -16.69 -10.41
CA TRP A 211 15.50 -16.00 -9.15
C TRP A 211 15.07 -14.54 -9.14
N LEU A 212 15.08 -13.86 -10.29
CA LEU A 212 14.63 -12.48 -10.38
C LEU A 212 13.12 -12.37 -10.16
N THR A 213 12.33 -13.29 -10.71
CA THR A 213 10.88 -13.30 -10.50
C THR A 213 10.56 -13.55 -9.02
N ASP A 214 11.28 -14.47 -8.39
CA ASP A 214 11.12 -14.79 -6.97
C ASP A 214 11.55 -13.65 -6.06
N PHE A 215 12.62 -12.95 -6.40
CA PHE A 215 13.05 -11.74 -5.70
C PHE A 215 12.00 -10.63 -5.82
N TYR A 216 11.53 -10.39 -7.05
CA TYR A 216 10.59 -9.30 -7.34
C TYR A 216 9.20 -9.55 -6.72
N ARG A 217 8.60 -10.71 -7.00
CA ARG A 217 7.24 -11.05 -6.56
C ARG A 217 7.19 -11.59 -5.12
N GLY A 218 8.26 -12.23 -4.66
CA GLY A 218 8.27 -12.96 -3.39
C GLY A 218 7.86 -14.42 -3.54
N VAL A 219 8.36 -15.25 -2.62
CA VAL A 219 8.17 -16.71 -2.63
C VAL A 219 7.01 -17.13 -1.74
N GLU A 220 6.94 -16.56 -0.53
CA GLU A 220 5.91 -16.85 0.47
C GLU A 220 4.83 -15.79 0.50
N LEU A 221 3.59 -16.24 0.73
CA LEU A 221 2.48 -15.35 1.02
C LEU A 221 2.59 -14.79 2.45
N TYR A 222 2.84 -15.62 3.47
CA TYR A 222 2.95 -15.20 4.87
C TYR A 222 4.28 -15.62 5.50
N PRO A 223 5.42 -15.05 5.07
CA PRO A 223 6.68 -15.36 5.72
C PRO A 223 6.67 -14.86 7.16
N ARG A 224 7.04 -15.74 8.09
CA ARG A 224 7.23 -15.39 9.51
C ARG A 224 8.68 -15.47 9.93
N ILE A 225 9.10 -14.49 10.72
CA ILE A 225 10.39 -14.46 11.42
C ILE A 225 10.08 -14.22 12.90
N PHE A 226 10.59 -15.06 13.81
CA PHE A 226 10.22 -15.05 15.24
C PHE A 226 8.69 -15.10 15.48
N ASN A 227 7.97 -15.87 14.66
CA ASN A 227 6.50 -15.97 14.65
C ASN A 227 5.74 -14.67 14.29
N ILE A 228 6.44 -13.64 13.83
CA ILE A 228 5.84 -12.38 13.38
C ILE A 228 5.79 -12.36 11.86
N ASP A 229 4.64 -11.97 11.31
CA ASP A 229 4.45 -11.81 9.88
C ASP A 229 5.26 -10.63 9.34
N VAL A 230 6.11 -10.89 8.35
CA VAL A 230 7.00 -9.86 7.79
C VAL A 230 6.20 -8.75 7.10
N LYS A 231 5.06 -9.06 6.46
CA LYS A 231 4.24 -8.06 5.77
C LYS A 231 3.57 -7.13 6.77
N LEU A 232 3.12 -7.63 7.91
CA LEU A 232 2.62 -6.79 9.01
C LEU A 232 3.70 -5.80 9.47
N ILE A 233 4.94 -6.27 9.65
CA ILE A 233 6.05 -5.41 10.10
C ILE A 233 6.42 -4.37 9.03
N THR A 234 6.72 -4.80 7.80
CA THR A 234 7.21 -3.89 6.76
C THR A 234 6.15 -2.90 6.32
N ASN A 235 4.91 -3.33 6.18
CA ASN A 235 3.82 -2.53 5.65
C ASN A 235 3.19 -1.64 6.73
N CYS A 236 2.66 -2.25 7.79
CA CYS A 236 1.88 -1.52 8.79
C CYS A 236 2.78 -0.87 9.85
N ARG A 237 3.69 -1.64 10.47
CA ARG A 237 4.44 -1.17 11.65
C ARG A 237 5.59 -0.23 11.27
N TYR A 238 6.27 -0.50 10.16
CA TYR A 238 7.34 0.35 9.64
C TYR A 238 6.79 1.36 8.63
N GLY A 239 6.29 0.93 7.47
CA GLY A 239 5.95 1.83 6.36
C GLY A 239 4.88 2.88 6.69
N MET A 240 3.74 2.45 7.25
CA MET A 240 2.66 3.38 7.57
C MET A 240 2.97 4.28 8.77
N LEU A 241 3.75 3.78 9.75
CA LEU A 241 4.22 4.63 10.85
C LEU A 241 5.32 5.59 10.41
N SER A 242 6.25 5.18 9.54
CA SER A 242 7.30 6.06 9.01
C SER A 242 6.68 7.22 8.25
N TRP A 243 5.61 6.99 7.48
CA TRP A 243 4.87 8.08 6.82
C TRP A 243 4.36 9.12 7.82
N ALA A 244 3.79 8.69 8.95
CA ALA A 244 3.33 9.60 10.01
C ALA A 244 4.51 10.38 10.61
N LEU A 245 5.55 9.68 11.04
CA LEU A 245 6.70 10.28 11.72
C LEU A 245 7.46 11.24 10.80
N LEU A 246 7.69 10.87 9.54
CA LEU A 246 8.35 11.73 8.56
C LEU A 246 7.52 12.99 8.26
N SER A 247 6.19 12.88 8.20
CA SER A 247 5.33 14.06 8.03
C SER A 247 5.45 15.03 9.22
N VAL A 248 5.61 14.51 10.44
CA VAL A 248 5.89 15.34 11.62
C VAL A 248 7.29 15.92 11.57
N ILE A 249 8.31 15.12 11.24
CA ILE A 249 9.71 15.56 11.13
C ILE A 249 9.86 16.70 10.13
N PHE A 250 9.26 16.58 8.95
CA PHE A 250 9.32 17.62 7.93
C PHE A 250 8.56 18.89 8.36
N CYS A 251 7.38 18.75 8.97
CA CYS A 251 6.67 19.90 9.55
C CYS A 251 7.50 20.59 10.64
N MET A 252 8.17 19.82 11.50
CA MET A 252 9.07 20.35 12.53
C MET A 252 10.26 21.06 11.90
N LYS A 253 10.87 20.51 10.85
CA LYS A 253 11.97 21.16 10.14
C LYS A 253 11.53 22.49 9.51
N THR A 254 10.36 22.54 8.89
CA THR A 254 9.79 23.80 8.39
C THR A 254 9.64 24.81 9.52
N PHE A 255 9.15 24.38 10.68
CA PHE A 255 9.01 25.24 11.85
C PHE A 255 10.35 25.75 12.40
N GLU A 256 11.38 24.91 12.42
CA GLU A 256 12.74 25.31 12.84
C GLU A 256 13.36 26.34 11.90
N LEU A 257 13.11 26.23 10.59
CA LEU A 257 13.70 27.12 9.58
C LEU A 257 12.94 28.44 9.43
N TYR A 258 11.61 28.43 9.51
CA TYR A 258 10.77 29.58 9.14
C TYR A 258 9.75 29.99 10.21
N GLY A 259 9.66 29.25 11.32
CA GLY A 259 8.58 29.40 12.29
C GLY A 259 7.24 28.85 11.77
N TYR A 260 6.14 29.40 12.27
CA TYR A 260 4.79 28.92 11.94
C TYR A 260 4.48 29.07 10.45
N THR A 261 4.06 27.97 9.81
CA THR A 261 3.56 27.94 8.43
C THR A 261 2.30 27.08 8.40
N ASP A 262 1.18 27.67 7.98
CA ASP A 262 -0.10 26.96 7.96
C ASP A 262 -0.12 25.83 6.91
N SER A 263 0.63 26.00 5.80
CA SER A 263 0.75 24.97 4.76
C SER A 263 1.32 23.65 5.31
N ALA A 264 2.45 23.70 6.02
CA ALA A 264 3.10 22.51 6.56
C ALA A 264 2.26 21.88 7.68
N LEU A 265 1.67 22.71 8.53
CA LEU A 265 0.85 22.24 9.64
C LEU A 265 -0.39 21.48 9.17
N ILE A 266 -1.15 22.01 8.22
CA ILE A 266 -2.40 21.37 7.74
C ILE A 266 -2.10 20.10 6.98
N THR A 267 -1.08 20.10 6.11
CA THR A 267 -0.61 18.88 5.43
C THR A 267 -0.28 17.81 6.46
N CYS A 268 0.50 18.15 7.49
CA CYS A 268 0.86 17.23 8.58
C CYS A 268 -0.39 16.70 9.33
N ILE A 269 -1.30 17.59 9.74
CA ILE A 269 -2.52 17.22 10.47
C ILE A 269 -3.39 16.27 9.64
N LEU A 270 -3.66 16.59 8.37
CA LEU A 270 -4.50 15.76 7.52
C LEU A 270 -3.88 14.37 7.30
N THR A 271 -2.57 14.30 7.08
CA THR A 271 -1.85 13.02 6.95
C THR A 271 -1.90 12.22 8.25
N LEU A 272 -1.71 12.85 9.42
CA LEU A 272 -1.80 12.17 10.72
C LEU A 272 -3.20 11.64 11.01
N VAL A 273 -4.25 12.43 10.75
CA VAL A 273 -5.64 11.98 10.96
C VAL A 273 -5.98 10.81 10.02
N TYR A 274 -5.53 10.87 8.77
CA TYR A 274 -5.68 9.76 7.82
C TYR A 274 -4.97 8.48 8.32
N LEU A 275 -3.73 8.59 8.80
CA LEU A 275 -2.97 7.45 9.33
C LEU A 275 -3.55 6.92 10.64
N THR A 276 -4.10 7.81 11.49
CA THR A 276 -4.85 7.42 12.69
C THR A 276 -6.02 6.51 12.32
N LYS A 277 -6.79 6.89 11.30
CA LYS A 277 -7.88 6.05 10.77
C LYS A 277 -7.35 4.70 10.24
N PHE A 278 -6.23 4.70 9.50
CA PHE A 278 -5.62 3.46 9.02
C PHE A 278 -5.33 2.48 10.18
N PHE A 279 -4.65 2.94 11.23
CA PHE A 279 -4.32 2.09 12.38
C PHE A 279 -5.55 1.69 13.21
N TRP A 280 -6.57 2.54 13.28
CA TRP A 280 -7.87 2.18 13.86
C TRP A 280 -8.56 1.04 13.08
N TRP A 281 -8.39 1.02 11.75
CA TRP A 281 -8.99 0.04 10.85
C TRP A 281 -8.05 -1.12 10.44
N GLU A 282 -6.90 -1.29 11.10
CA GLU A 282 -5.86 -2.25 10.70
C GLU A 282 -6.39 -3.68 10.43
N SER A 283 -7.33 -4.17 11.24
CA SER A 283 -7.94 -5.49 11.04
C SER A 283 -8.59 -5.66 9.66
N GLY A 284 -9.17 -4.59 9.12
CA GLY A 284 -9.69 -4.58 7.75
C GLY A 284 -8.59 -4.59 6.70
N TYR A 285 -7.44 -3.96 6.98
CA TYR A 285 -6.28 -3.98 6.10
C TYR A 285 -5.72 -5.40 5.90
N MET A 286 -5.81 -6.27 6.92
CA MET A 286 -5.42 -7.68 6.82
C MET A 286 -6.23 -8.51 5.80
N LYS A 287 -7.30 -7.95 5.22
CA LYS A 287 -8.12 -8.56 4.17
C LYS A 287 -7.86 -7.97 2.78
N THR A 288 -6.87 -7.09 2.64
CA THR A 288 -6.54 -6.43 1.37
C THR A 288 -5.68 -7.32 0.47
N ILE A 289 -5.60 -6.96 -0.81
CA ILE A 289 -4.84 -7.72 -1.83
C ILE A 289 -3.36 -7.86 -1.46
N ASP A 290 -2.78 -6.81 -0.88
CA ASP A 290 -1.39 -6.74 -0.42
C ASP A 290 -1.08 -7.84 0.62
N ILE A 291 -2.09 -8.23 1.41
CA ILE A 291 -1.96 -9.24 2.46
C ILE A 291 -2.40 -10.63 1.97
N ILE A 292 -3.46 -10.74 1.17
CA ILE A 292 -4.07 -12.05 0.90
C ILE A 292 -3.68 -12.64 -0.46
N VAL A 293 -3.12 -11.83 -1.37
CA VAL A 293 -2.74 -12.26 -2.72
C VAL A 293 -1.25 -12.02 -2.97
N ASP A 294 -0.77 -10.82 -2.65
CA ASP A 294 0.60 -10.43 -2.94
C ASP A 294 1.58 -11.05 -1.94
N ARG A 295 2.65 -11.62 -2.50
CA ARG A 295 3.71 -12.27 -1.74
C ARG A 295 4.75 -11.26 -1.29
N ALA A 296 5.48 -11.63 -0.25
CA ALA A 296 6.53 -10.79 0.29
C ALA A 296 7.80 -10.87 -0.58
N GLY A 297 7.94 -9.92 -1.49
CA GLY A 297 9.15 -9.71 -2.30
C GLY A 297 9.46 -8.22 -2.44
N PHE A 298 10.34 -7.87 -3.37
CA PHE A 298 10.72 -6.48 -3.66
C PHE A 298 9.49 -5.58 -3.87
N TYR A 299 8.58 -5.99 -4.76
CA TYR A 299 7.39 -5.19 -5.11
C TYR A 299 6.63 -4.69 -3.88
N LEU A 300 6.43 -5.56 -2.89
CA LEU A 300 5.70 -5.22 -1.67
C LEU A 300 6.61 -4.60 -0.60
N CYS A 301 7.64 -5.32 -0.17
CA CYS A 301 8.46 -4.91 0.97
C CYS A 301 9.28 -3.65 0.68
N TRP A 302 9.91 -3.54 -0.50
CA TRP A 302 10.64 -2.32 -0.87
C TRP A 302 9.68 -1.15 -1.07
N GLY A 303 8.51 -1.40 -1.66
CA GLY A 303 7.45 -0.41 -1.78
C GLY A 303 7.05 0.19 -0.42
N CYS A 304 6.75 -0.66 0.55
CA CYS A 304 6.36 -0.20 1.89
C CYS A 304 7.48 0.55 2.63
N LEU A 305 8.73 0.13 2.50
CA LEU A 305 9.85 0.73 3.23
C LEU A 305 10.34 2.04 2.59
N VAL A 306 10.43 2.08 1.26
CA VAL A 306 11.11 3.14 0.51
C VAL A 306 10.12 4.01 -0.26
N TRP A 307 9.21 3.39 -1.02
CA TRP A 307 8.26 4.15 -1.84
C TRP A 307 7.28 4.95 -0.98
N VAL A 308 6.74 4.36 0.09
CA VAL A 308 5.90 5.10 1.04
C VAL A 308 6.70 6.22 1.71
N SER A 309 7.88 5.92 2.24
CA SER A 309 8.72 6.91 2.93
C SER A 309 9.20 8.04 2.03
N GLY A 310 9.40 7.81 0.72
CA GLY A 310 9.91 8.81 -0.23
C GLY A 310 8.81 9.55 -1.00
N ILE A 311 7.79 8.84 -1.48
CA ILE A 311 6.75 9.39 -2.37
C ILE A 311 5.55 9.90 -1.59
N TYR A 312 5.10 9.20 -0.56
CA TYR A 312 3.86 9.57 0.14
C TYR A 312 4.09 10.75 1.09
N THR A 313 5.32 10.92 1.54
CA THR A 313 5.77 12.06 2.34
C THR A 313 6.17 13.27 1.49
N LEU A 314 6.19 13.14 0.17
CA LEU A 314 6.71 14.15 -0.76
C LEU A 314 6.07 15.53 -0.57
N PRO A 315 4.75 15.69 -0.37
CA PRO A 315 4.17 17.00 -0.09
C PRO A 315 4.76 17.65 1.17
N SER A 316 4.88 16.89 2.26
CA SER A 316 5.46 17.36 3.53
C SER A 316 6.94 17.72 3.37
N TYR A 317 7.71 16.88 2.67
CA TYR A 317 9.12 17.12 2.38
C TYR A 317 9.33 18.39 1.52
N PHE A 318 8.52 18.54 0.47
CA PHE A 318 8.58 19.69 -0.43
C PHE A 318 8.31 21.03 0.28
N LEU A 319 7.38 21.03 1.25
CA LEU A 319 7.04 22.21 2.05
C LEU A 319 8.17 22.67 2.98
N VAL A 320 9.23 21.88 3.18
CA VAL A 320 10.40 22.34 3.93
C VAL A 320 11.18 23.40 3.16
N THR A 321 11.29 23.29 1.83
CA THR A 321 11.96 24.30 1.00
C THR A 321 10.99 25.31 0.39
N HIS A 322 9.69 24.99 0.37
CA HIS A 322 8.64 25.84 -0.22
C HIS A 322 7.48 26.11 0.75
N PRO A 323 7.74 26.62 1.97
CA PRO A 323 6.67 26.96 2.90
C PRO A 323 5.75 28.03 2.31
N LYS A 324 4.46 27.96 2.62
CA LYS A 324 3.48 28.97 2.21
C LYS A 324 2.67 29.43 3.42
N GLN A 325 2.26 30.69 3.36
CA GLN A 325 1.22 31.25 4.21
C GLN A 325 -0.06 31.31 3.39
N LEU A 326 -0.98 30.38 3.63
CA LEU A 326 -2.25 30.24 2.93
C LEU A 326 -3.28 31.27 3.40
N GLY A 327 -3.17 31.69 4.65
CA GLY A 327 -4.12 32.56 5.32
C GLY A 327 -5.28 31.76 5.94
N PHE A 328 -5.91 32.36 6.96
CA PHE A 328 -6.90 31.69 7.82
C PHE A 328 -8.07 31.05 7.05
N GLN A 329 -8.61 31.74 6.06
CA GLN A 329 -9.78 31.29 5.30
C GLN A 329 -9.48 30.01 4.49
N LEU A 330 -8.39 30.03 3.72
CA LEU A 330 -7.99 28.89 2.90
C LEU A 330 -7.57 27.71 3.79
N THR A 331 -6.87 28.01 4.89
CA THR A 331 -6.46 27.03 5.90
C THR A 331 -7.64 26.26 6.48
N ILE A 332 -8.67 26.96 6.95
CA ILE A 332 -9.88 26.34 7.49
C ILE A 332 -10.64 25.56 6.42
N LEU A 333 -10.73 26.11 5.20
CA LEU A 333 -11.40 25.43 4.10
C LEU A 333 -10.74 24.09 3.78
N ILE A 334 -9.41 24.07 3.60
CA ILE A 334 -8.65 22.85 3.31
C ILE A 334 -8.79 21.84 4.45
N LEU A 335 -8.63 22.28 5.69
CA LEU A 335 -8.75 21.42 6.86
C LEU A 335 -10.16 20.80 6.95
N THR A 336 -11.21 21.61 6.79
CA THR A 336 -12.60 21.15 6.89
C THR A 336 -12.93 20.16 5.78
N LEU A 337 -12.56 20.46 4.52
CA LEU A 337 -12.78 19.56 3.39
C LEU A 337 -11.95 18.28 3.51
N GLY A 338 -10.75 18.36 4.07
CA GLY A 338 -9.88 17.20 4.29
C GLY A 338 -10.46 16.27 5.34
N LEU A 339 -10.87 16.81 6.49
CA LEU A 339 -11.54 16.04 7.54
C LEU A 339 -12.87 15.44 7.05
N LEU A 340 -13.64 16.20 6.28
CA LEU A 340 -14.87 15.70 5.65
C LEU A 340 -14.57 14.55 4.68
N SER A 341 -13.52 14.65 3.86
CA SER A 341 -13.10 13.55 2.98
C SER A 341 -12.74 12.28 3.79
N ILE A 342 -11.97 12.42 4.87
CA ILE A 342 -11.64 11.29 5.77
C ILE A 342 -12.92 10.67 6.34
N TYR A 343 -13.85 11.50 6.83
CA TYR A 343 -15.11 11.05 7.39
C TYR A 343 -15.96 10.30 6.36
N ILE A 344 -16.17 10.86 5.16
CA ILE A 344 -16.98 10.25 4.11
C ILE A 344 -16.37 8.91 3.68
N ASN A 345 -15.05 8.85 3.51
CA ASN A 345 -14.35 7.63 3.15
C ASN A 345 -14.58 6.53 4.22
N TYR A 346 -14.47 6.88 5.50
CA TYR A 346 -14.78 5.97 6.59
C TYR A 346 -16.26 5.54 6.62
N ASP A 347 -17.19 6.47 6.43
CA ASP A 347 -18.62 6.16 6.46
C ASP A 347 -19.02 5.21 5.31
N CYS A 348 -18.40 5.34 4.13
CA CYS A 348 -18.59 4.39 3.03
C CYS A 348 -18.29 2.94 3.46
N ASP A 349 -17.14 2.74 4.12
CA ASP A 349 -16.74 1.42 4.60
C ASP A 349 -17.59 0.94 5.77
N ARG A 350 -17.96 1.84 6.70
CA ARG A 350 -18.89 1.54 7.79
C ARG A 350 -20.22 1.01 7.26
N GLN A 351 -20.83 1.67 6.27
CA GLN A 351 -22.09 1.23 5.66
C GLN A 351 -21.96 -0.18 5.04
N LYS A 352 -20.87 -0.44 4.32
CA LYS A 352 -20.58 -1.76 3.70
C LYS A 352 -20.45 -2.86 4.76
N ILE A 353 -19.71 -2.59 5.83
CA ILE A 353 -19.50 -3.54 6.94
C ILE A 353 -20.81 -3.78 7.67
N GLN A 354 -21.52 -2.71 8.05
CA GLN A 354 -22.79 -2.78 8.78
C GLN A 354 -23.80 -3.64 8.02
N VAL A 355 -24.04 -3.36 6.74
CA VAL A 355 -24.99 -4.13 5.91
C VAL A 355 -24.63 -5.60 5.82
N ARG A 356 -23.34 -5.93 5.70
CA ARG A 356 -22.89 -7.33 5.64
C ARG A 356 -23.05 -8.03 6.99
N SER A 357 -22.73 -7.35 8.09
CA SER A 357 -22.82 -7.89 9.45
C SER A 357 -24.27 -8.11 9.90
N THR A 358 -25.20 -7.27 9.46
CA THR A 358 -26.64 -7.39 9.80
C THR A 358 -27.42 -8.20 8.78
N HIS A 359 -26.74 -8.83 7.80
CA HIS A 359 -27.35 -9.52 6.67
C HIS A 359 -28.41 -8.66 5.94
N GLY A 360 -28.19 -7.35 5.86
CA GLY A 360 -29.10 -6.39 5.24
C GLY A 360 -30.16 -5.79 6.16
N LYS A 361 -30.29 -6.26 7.41
CA LYS A 361 -31.28 -5.77 8.37
C LYS A 361 -30.76 -4.53 9.10
N CYS A 362 -30.58 -3.44 8.37
CA CYS A 362 -30.20 -2.16 8.94
C CYS A 362 -30.75 -0.99 8.12
N LEU A 363 -30.67 0.20 8.71
CA LEU A 363 -31.03 1.45 8.06
C LEU A 363 -29.76 2.13 7.52
N ILE A 364 -29.83 2.62 6.29
CA ILE A 364 -28.82 3.46 5.66
C ILE A 364 -29.47 4.80 5.36
N TRP A 365 -28.94 5.88 5.95
CA TRP A 365 -29.52 7.23 5.90
C TRP A 365 -31.03 7.24 6.23
N GLY A 366 -31.42 6.54 7.29
CA GLY A 366 -32.80 6.50 7.79
C GLY A 366 -33.77 5.61 7.00
N LYS A 367 -33.33 4.96 5.92
CA LYS A 367 -34.17 4.05 5.10
C LYS A 367 -33.66 2.61 5.16
N PRO A 368 -34.52 1.58 5.01
CA PRO A 368 -34.08 0.20 4.90
C PRO A 368 -33.05 0.00 3.78
N ALA A 369 -31.97 -0.73 4.07
CA ALA A 369 -30.91 -0.97 3.08
C ALA A 369 -31.45 -1.75 1.87
N LYS A 370 -31.35 -1.16 0.67
CA LYS A 370 -31.60 -1.88 -0.59
C LYS A 370 -30.37 -2.72 -0.92
N ILE A 371 -30.58 -4.03 -1.05
CA ILE A 371 -29.51 -5.00 -1.29
C ILE A 371 -29.86 -5.92 -2.45
N ILE A 372 -28.83 -6.53 -3.04
CA ILE A 372 -28.95 -7.68 -3.94
C ILE A 372 -28.17 -8.83 -3.31
N ARG A 373 -28.84 -9.99 -3.17
CA ARG A 373 -28.19 -11.24 -2.75
C ARG A 373 -27.67 -11.95 -3.99
N ALA A 374 -26.35 -12.05 -4.09
CA ALA A 374 -25.67 -12.67 -5.21
C ALA A 374 -25.16 -14.05 -4.78
N LYS A 375 -25.75 -15.11 -5.36
CA LYS A 375 -25.22 -16.48 -5.23
C LYS A 375 -24.10 -16.68 -6.23
N TYR A 376 -23.04 -17.35 -5.81
CA TYR A 376 -21.89 -17.69 -6.65
C TYR A 376 -21.31 -19.04 -6.23
N ARG A 377 -20.66 -19.73 -7.16
CA ARG A 377 -19.95 -20.98 -6.87
C ARG A 377 -18.49 -20.70 -6.55
N LEU A 378 -18.01 -21.29 -5.47
CA LEU A 378 -16.60 -21.32 -5.11
C LEU A 378 -15.85 -22.34 -5.99
N LEU A 379 -14.53 -22.24 -6.05
CA LEU A 379 -13.68 -23.16 -6.84
C LEU A 379 -13.82 -24.62 -6.41
N ASN A 380 -14.16 -24.86 -5.13
CA ASN A 380 -14.43 -26.19 -4.59
C ASN A 380 -15.87 -26.70 -4.87
N GLY A 381 -16.61 -26.04 -5.79
CA GLY A 381 -17.98 -26.38 -6.16
C GLY A 381 -19.05 -25.93 -5.16
N LYS A 382 -18.69 -25.44 -3.97
CA LYS A 382 -19.65 -25.04 -2.94
C LYS A 382 -20.35 -23.72 -3.32
N GLU A 383 -21.68 -23.70 -3.19
CA GLU A 383 -22.44 -22.46 -3.33
C GLU A 383 -22.24 -21.55 -2.12
N SER A 384 -22.05 -20.26 -2.39
CA SER A 384 -21.89 -19.21 -1.40
C SER A 384 -22.73 -17.99 -1.80
N GLU A 385 -23.07 -17.16 -0.83
CA GLU A 385 -23.88 -15.95 -1.02
C GLU A 385 -23.08 -14.72 -0.57
N SER A 386 -23.15 -13.64 -1.37
CA SER A 386 -22.67 -12.32 -0.99
C SER A 386 -23.77 -11.27 -1.09
N ILE A 387 -23.58 -10.16 -0.36
CA ILE A 387 -24.50 -9.02 -0.34
C ILE A 387 -23.86 -7.87 -1.10
N LEU A 388 -24.57 -7.39 -2.14
CA LEU A 388 -24.27 -6.16 -2.87
C LEU A 388 -25.18 -5.04 -2.33
N LEU A 389 -24.60 -3.93 -1.89
CA LEU A 389 -25.32 -2.82 -1.25
C LEU A 389 -25.65 -1.75 -2.29
N ALA A 390 -26.94 -1.55 -2.59
CA ALA A 390 -27.44 -0.56 -3.55
C ALA A 390 -28.15 0.61 -2.82
N SER A 391 -27.53 1.14 -1.75
CA SER A 391 -28.03 2.26 -0.95
C SER A 391 -26.88 3.09 -0.39
N GLY A 392 -27.18 4.28 0.13
CA GLY A 392 -26.18 5.20 0.69
C GLY A 392 -25.19 5.65 -0.38
N TYR A 393 -23.89 5.68 -0.05
CA TYR A 393 -22.86 6.07 -1.02
C TYR A 393 -22.76 5.11 -2.20
N TRP A 394 -23.03 3.82 -1.98
CA TRP A 394 -22.86 2.76 -2.98
C TRP A 394 -23.87 2.84 -4.13
N VAL A 395 -24.99 3.56 -3.93
CA VAL A 395 -25.94 3.85 -5.03
C VAL A 395 -25.49 5.03 -5.90
N LEU A 396 -24.71 5.96 -5.34
CA LEU A 396 -24.19 7.12 -6.07
C LEU A 396 -23.14 6.67 -7.10
N SER A 397 -22.22 5.79 -6.67
CA SER A 397 -21.31 5.09 -7.55
C SER A 397 -20.76 3.82 -6.89
N ARG A 398 -20.37 2.83 -7.70
CA ARG A 398 -19.88 1.53 -7.23
C ARG A 398 -18.61 1.64 -6.36
N HIS A 399 -17.80 2.66 -6.60
CA HIS A 399 -16.57 2.95 -5.86
C HIS A 399 -16.54 4.37 -5.30
N PHE A 400 -17.66 4.84 -4.70
CA PHE A 400 -17.76 6.21 -4.20
C PHE A 400 -16.63 6.61 -3.24
N HIS A 401 -16.16 5.67 -2.41
CA HIS A 401 -15.03 5.87 -1.47
C HIS A 401 -13.71 6.29 -2.16
N TYR A 402 -13.54 6.09 -3.46
CA TYR A 402 -12.37 6.58 -4.20
C TYR A 402 -12.37 8.09 -4.39
N ILE A 403 -13.54 8.74 -4.44
CA ILE A 403 -13.64 10.20 -4.55
C ILE A 403 -13.04 10.91 -3.33
N PRO A 404 -13.50 10.66 -2.09
CA PRO A 404 -12.93 11.31 -0.93
C PRO A 404 -11.47 10.89 -0.69
N GLU A 405 -11.05 9.70 -1.14
CA GLU A 405 -9.63 9.30 -1.09
C GLU A 405 -8.76 10.22 -1.96
N LEU A 406 -9.17 10.46 -3.22
CA LEU A 406 -8.47 11.36 -4.14
C LEU A 406 -8.57 12.83 -3.71
N ALA A 407 -9.73 13.26 -3.22
CA ALA A 407 -9.93 14.60 -2.72
C ALA A 407 -9.03 14.87 -1.50
N LEU A 408 -8.94 13.92 -0.57
CA LEU A 408 -8.05 14.03 0.57
C LEU A 408 -6.58 14.08 0.15
N ALA A 409 -6.16 13.21 -0.77
CA ALA A 409 -4.82 13.21 -1.33
C ALA A 409 -4.46 14.57 -1.95
N PHE A 410 -5.41 15.17 -2.67
CA PHE A 410 -5.26 16.51 -3.20
C PHE A 410 -5.19 17.57 -2.09
N LEU A 411 -6.06 17.51 -1.07
CA LEU A 411 -6.17 18.53 -0.03
C LEU A 411 -4.95 18.60 0.91
N TRP A 412 -4.25 17.49 1.17
CA TRP A 412 -2.97 17.57 1.87
C TRP A 412 -1.80 17.98 0.97
N THR A 413 -1.99 17.99 -0.35
CA THR A 413 -0.93 18.34 -1.34
C THR A 413 -1.08 19.77 -1.85
N CYS A 414 -2.29 20.29 -1.97
CA CYS A 414 -2.54 21.63 -2.49
C CYS A 414 -1.91 22.78 -1.68
N PRO A 415 -1.58 22.63 -0.37
CA PRO A 415 -0.75 23.60 0.35
C PRO A 415 0.61 23.87 -0.29
N CYS A 416 1.17 22.94 -1.08
CA CYS A 416 2.40 23.16 -1.85
C CYS A 416 2.23 24.21 -2.98
N GLY A 417 0.99 24.62 -3.29
CA GLY A 417 0.65 25.47 -4.41
C GLY A 417 0.72 24.75 -5.76
N PHE A 418 0.60 25.50 -6.86
CA PHE A 418 0.42 24.93 -8.21
C PHE A 418 1.57 25.25 -9.17
N GLN A 419 2.67 25.82 -8.67
CA GLN A 419 3.83 26.16 -9.49
C GLN A 419 4.60 24.92 -9.95
N TYR A 420 4.65 23.89 -9.11
CA TYR A 420 5.37 22.65 -9.38
C TYR A 420 4.40 21.47 -9.38
N ILE A 421 4.51 20.61 -10.39
CA ILE A 421 3.71 19.39 -10.49
C ILE A 421 4.24 18.26 -9.57
N LEU A 422 5.51 18.35 -9.16
CA LEU A 422 6.20 17.31 -8.40
C LEU A 422 5.45 16.86 -7.13
N PRO A 423 4.93 17.75 -6.24
CA PRO A 423 4.20 17.32 -5.06
C PRO A 423 2.92 16.52 -5.37
N TYR A 424 2.31 16.77 -6.53
CA TYR A 424 1.09 16.10 -6.98
C TYR A 424 1.32 14.70 -7.55
N PHE A 425 2.58 14.24 -7.60
CA PHE A 425 2.91 12.93 -8.14
C PHE A 425 2.14 11.80 -7.43
N TYR A 426 2.02 11.86 -6.10
CA TYR A 426 1.22 10.90 -5.34
C TYR A 426 -0.25 10.91 -5.76
N VAL A 427 -0.86 12.10 -5.93
CA VAL A 427 -2.25 12.27 -6.35
C VAL A 427 -2.48 11.66 -7.74
N ILE A 428 -1.56 11.91 -8.67
CA ILE A 428 -1.61 11.39 -10.05
C ILE A 428 -1.53 9.85 -10.05
N ILE A 429 -0.58 9.27 -9.32
CA ILE A 429 -0.46 7.81 -9.23
C ILE A 429 -1.69 7.21 -8.58
N LEU A 430 -2.18 7.81 -7.49
CA LEU A 430 -3.35 7.31 -6.79
C LEU A 430 -4.58 7.32 -7.71
N PHE A 431 -4.76 8.37 -8.51
CA PHE A 431 -5.81 8.45 -9.52
C PHE A 431 -5.73 7.27 -10.51
N ILE A 432 -4.56 7.06 -11.13
CA ILE A 432 -4.34 5.98 -12.10
C ILE A 432 -4.60 4.62 -11.44
N LEU A 433 -4.07 4.41 -10.23
CA LEU A 433 -4.21 3.17 -9.47
C LEU A 433 -5.67 2.87 -9.15
N LEU A 434 -6.44 3.87 -8.69
CA LEU A 434 -7.84 3.69 -8.34
C LEU A 434 -8.72 3.46 -9.58
N MET A 435 -8.41 4.10 -10.71
CA MET A 435 -9.14 3.84 -11.97
C MET A 435 -8.89 2.44 -12.49
N HIS A 436 -7.62 2.02 -12.53
CA HIS A 436 -7.26 0.67 -12.91
C HIS A 436 -7.88 -0.38 -11.94
N ARG A 437 -7.88 -0.09 -10.64
CA ARG A 437 -8.51 -0.94 -9.62
C ARG A 437 -10.03 -1.03 -9.81
N ALA A 438 -10.72 0.08 -10.05
CA ALA A 438 -12.16 0.09 -10.33
C ALA A 438 -12.50 -0.78 -11.54
N HIS A 439 -11.70 -0.69 -12.62
CA HIS A 439 -11.91 -1.51 -13.81
C HIS A 439 -11.73 -3.00 -13.54
N ARG A 440 -10.64 -3.37 -12.86
CA ARG A 440 -10.35 -4.77 -12.50
C ARG A 440 -11.39 -5.35 -11.55
N ASP A 441 -11.84 -4.57 -10.57
CA ASP A 441 -12.84 -5.01 -9.60
C ASP A 441 -14.21 -5.22 -10.27
N ASP A 442 -14.58 -4.37 -11.23
CA ASP A 442 -15.79 -4.52 -12.05
C ASP A 442 -15.75 -5.80 -12.90
N GLN A 443 -14.63 -6.08 -13.57
CA GLN A 443 -14.44 -7.34 -14.31
C GLN A 443 -14.57 -8.56 -13.38
N ARG A 444 -13.89 -8.52 -12.22
CA ARG A 444 -13.92 -9.61 -11.24
C ARG A 444 -15.34 -9.83 -10.70
N CYS A 445 -16.07 -8.76 -10.40
CA CYS A 445 -17.44 -8.86 -9.90
C CYS A 445 -18.42 -9.35 -10.96
N ARG A 446 -18.24 -8.95 -12.23
CA ARG A 446 -19.03 -9.47 -13.35
C ARG A 446 -18.84 -10.97 -13.52
N LEU A 447 -17.61 -11.46 -13.49
CA LEU A 447 -17.30 -12.89 -13.58
C LEU A 447 -17.81 -13.66 -12.37
N LYS A 448 -17.70 -13.09 -11.16
CA LYS A 448 -18.09 -13.76 -9.92
C LYS A 448 -19.60 -13.82 -9.71
N TYR A 449 -20.33 -12.74 -9.99
CA TYR A 449 -21.74 -12.61 -9.63
C TYR A 449 -22.71 -12.63 -10.82
N GLY A 450 -22.21 -12.61 -12.07
CA GLY A 450 -23.03 -12.74 -13.28
C GLY A 450 -24.20 -11.76 -13.32
N ASP A 451 -25.41 -12.29 -13.50
CA ASP A 451 -26.66 -11.50 -13.60
C ASP A 451 -26.93 -10.61 -12.38
N ALA A 452 -26.51 -11.04 -11.18
CA ALA A 452 -26.66 -10.21 -9.98
C ALA A 452 -25.78 -8.94 -10.06
N TRP A 453 -24.61 -9.03 -10.71
CA TRP A 453 -23.78 -7.85 -10.97
C TRP A 453 -24.42 -6.93 -12.01
N ILE A 454 -25.03 -7.49 -13.07
CA ILE A 454 -25.71 -6.69 -14.10
C ILE A 454 -26.84 -5.88 -13.45
N LYS A 455 -27.71 -6.53 -12.67
CA LYS A 455 -28.78 -5.86 -11.92
C LYS A 455 -28.25 -4.81 -10.95
N TYR A 456 -27.10 -5.07 -10.33
CA TYR A 456 -26.44 -4.10 -9.46
C TYR A 456 -25.97 -2.87 -10.25
N CYS A 457 -25.35 -3.08 -11.40
CA CYS A 457 -24.91 -2.03 -12.30
C CYS A 457 -26.06 -1.18 -12.84
N ASP A 458 -27.25 -1.75 -13.06
CA ASP A 458 -28.43 -0.99 -13.46
C ASP A 458 -28.90 -0.02 -12.35
N LEU A 459 -28.77 -0.42 -11.08
CA LEU A 459 -29.08 0.43 -9.93
C LEU A 459 -28.00 1.46 -9.65
N THR A 460 -26.75 1.17 -10.00
CA THR A 460 -25.57 1.98 -9.67
C THR A 460 -24.73 2.18 -10.95
N PRO A 461 -25.21 2.98 -11.92
CA PRO A 461 -24.62 3.01 -13.26
C PRO A 461 -23.19 3.55 -13.28
N TRP A 462 -22.85 4.45 -12.36
CA TRP A 462 -21.55 5.11 -12.27
C TRP A 462 -20.50 4.25 -11.55
N LYS A 463 -19.31 4.13 -12.13
CA LYS A 463 -18.17 3.41 -11.54
C LYS A 463 -17.57 4.20 -10.37
N VAL A 464 -17.18 5.45 -10.59
CA VAL A 464 -16.48 6.26 -9.60
C VAL A 464 -17.15 7.61 -9.40
N TRP A 465 -17.24 8.46 -10.43
CA TRP A 465 -17.84 9.79 -10.37
C TRP A 465 -19.30 9.77 -10.82
N PRO A 466 -20.25 10.04 -9.91
CA PRO A 466 -21.65 10.13 -10.27
C PRO A 466 -21.85 11.13 -11.42
N LYS A 467 -22.62 10.73 -12.43
CA LYS A 467 -22.93 11.51 -13.64
C LYS A 467 -21.77 11.74 -14.62
N ILE A 468 -20.59 11.15 -14.40
CA ILE A 468 -19.42 11.32 -15.27
C ILE A 468 -18.86 9.96 -15.71
N TYR A 469 -18.48 9.11 -14.76
CA TYR A 469 -17.82 7.82 -15.01
C TYR A 469 -18.15 6.81 -13.92
#